data_AF-A0AAU7D4L5-F1
#
_entry.id   AF-A0AAU7D4L5-F1
#
_cell.length_a   1.000
_cell.length_b   1.000
_cell.length_c   1.000
_cell.angle_alpha   90.00
_cell.angle_beta   90.00
_cell.angle_gamma   90.00
#
_symmetry.space_group_name_H-M   'P 1'
#
loop_
_entity.id
_entity.type
_entity.pdbx_description
1 polymer ?
#
loop_
_entity_poly.entity_id
_entity_poly.type
_entity_poly.pdbx_seq_one_letter_code
_entity_poly.pdbx_strand_id
1 'polypeptide(L)'
;MQPDNLISLKDDMVAFIAGHGMRRLNAYVTEDVPTVLFEEENPDGWKDFVEHAKAAGAPFVTMSEVVLEKSDVAILLDQIREQTFPDEAPELDDAEYLVNYVGKIGYLQLGFAHQGVMFVFEVATDWYDRFQDLLETVSELGGIVLDDSDSDE
;
A
#
# COMPACT_ATOMS: atom_id res chain seq x y z
N MET A 1 -9.33 -16.43 0.29
CA MET A 1 -7.98 -16.09 -0.21
C MET A 1 -8.16 -14.88 -1.08
N GLN A 2 -7.59 -13.75 -0.67
CA GLN A 2 -7.48 -12.60 -1.56
C GLN A 2 -6.55 -12.98 -2.73
N PRO A 3 -6.76 -12.40 -3.92
CA PRO A 3 -5.91 -12.71 -5.06
C PRO A 3 -4.50 -12.13 -4.85
N ASP A 4 -3.48 -12.87 -5.27
CA ASP A 4 -2.07 -12.42 -5.23
C ASP A 4 -1.77 -11.19 -6.12
N ASN A 5 -2.72 -10.78 -6.96
CA ASN A 5 -2.59 -9.61 -7.84
C ASN A 5 -3.93 -8.90 -7.93
N LEU A 6 -3.97 -7.63 -7.53
CA LEU A 6 -5.18 -6.82 -7.53
C LEU A 6 -5.54 -6.24 -8.91
N ILE A 7 -4.86 -6.61 -9.99
CA ILE A 7 -5.11 -6.07 -11.33
C ILE A 7 -6.58 -6.21 -11.79
N SER A 8 -7.21 -7.36 -11.56
CA SER A 8 -8.62 -7.55 -11.93
C SER A 8 -9.53 -6.64 -11.11
N LEU A 9 -9.26 -6.49 -9.81
CA LEU A 9 -10.02 -5.60 -8.94
C LEU A 9 -9.86 -4.13 -9.36
N LYS A 10 -8.65 -3.72 -9.72
CA LYS A 10 -8.38 -2.39 -10.29
C LYS A 10 -9.23 -2.14 -11.53
N ASP A 11 -9.21 -3.07 -12.48
CA ASP A 11 -9.94 -2.91 -13.74
C ASP A 11 -11.46 -2.82 -13.48
N ASP A 12 -11.98 -3.62 -12.55
CA ASP A 12 -13.37 -3.56 -12.11
C ASP A 12 -13.70 -2.21 -11.44
N MET A 13 -12.83 -1.71 -10.55
CA MET A 13 -12.98 -0.38 -9.93
C MET A 13 -13.00 0.73 -10.97
N VAL A 14 -12.08 0.70 -11.93
CA VAL A 14 -12.01 1.69 -13.02
C VAL A 14 -13.28 1.66 -13.85
N ALA A 15 -13.75 0.48 -14.24
CA ALA A 15 -14.97 0.32 -15.02
C ALA A 15 -16.21 0.80 -14.23
N PHE A 16 -16.31 0.47 -12.95
CA PHE A 16 -17.44 0.84 -12.10
C PHE A 16 -17.50 2.34 -11.83
N ILE A 17 -16.38 2.98 -11.52
CA ILE A 17 -16.27 4.45 -11.35
C ILE A 17 -16.72 5.17 -12.63
N ALA A 18 -16.24 4.72 -13.79
CA ALA A 18 -16.63 5.27 -15.08
C ALA A 18 -18.12 5.03 -15.39
N GLY A 19 -18.64 3.84 -15.09
CA GLY A 19 -20.05 3.49 -15.24
C GLY A 19 -20.99 4.35 -14.38
N HIS A 20 -20.48 4.87 -13.26
CA HIS A 20 -21.21 5.81 -12.39
C HIS A 20 -21.14 7.27 -12.86
N GLY A 21 -20.41 7.56 -13.94
CA GLY A 21 -20.20 8.91 -14.48
C GLY A 21 -19.21 9.75 -13.68
N MET A 22 -18.44 9.13 -12.79
CA MET A 22 -17.45 9.83 -11.98
C MET A 22 -16.10 9.89 -12.67
N ARG A 23 -15.36 10.96 -12.41
CA ARG A 23 -13.98 11.09 -12.86
C ARG A 23 -13.05 10.40 -11.89
N ARG A 24 -11.98 9.83 -12.43
CA ARG A 24 -10.88 9.25 -11.66
C ARG A 24 -9.66 10.14 -11.77
N LEU A 25 -9.00 10.39 -10.65
CA LEU A 25 -7.71 11.09 -10.57
C LEU A 25 -6.65 10.10 -10.09
N ASN A 26 -5.52 10.01 -10.81
CA ASN A 26 -4.36 9.24 -10.31
C ASN A 26 -3.69 10.03 -9.18
N ALA A 27 -3.95 9.66 -7.94
CA ALA A 27 -3.43 10.32 -6.76
C ALA A 27 -3.54 9.42 -5.52
N TYR A 28 -2.58 9.57 -4.62
CA TYR A 28 -2.53 8.90 -3.32
C TYR A 28 -2.88 9.90 -2.22
N VAL A 29 -3.68 9.46 -1.25
CA VAL A 29 -3.98 10.19 -0.02
C VAL A 29 -2.96 9.79 1.03
N THR A 30 -2.13 10.75 1.44
CA THR A 30 -1.11 10.55 2.47
C THR A 30 -1.73 10.60 3.86
N GLU A 31 -1.05 9.98 4.83
CA GLU A 31 -1.49 9.92 6.23
C GLU A 31 -1.55 11.30 6.92
N ASP A 32 -0.82 12.30 6.40
CA ASP A 32 -0.83 13.68 6.91
C ASP A 32 -2.18 14.40 6.74
N VAL A 33 -3.11 13.83 5.97
CA VAL A 33 -4.42 14.42 5.71
C VAL A 33 -5.45 13.83 6.67
N PRO A 34 -6.33 14.66 7.28
CA PRO A 34 -7.44 14.16 8.08
C PRO A 34 -8.29 13.16 7.29
N THR A 35 -8.26 11.90 7.72
CA THR A 35 -8.80 10.78 6.96
C THR A 35 -9.77 9.94 7.80
N VAL A 36 -10.84 9.47 7.17
CA VAL A 36 -11.74 8.43 7.69
C VAL A 36 -11.57 7.20 6.81
N LEU A 37 -11.08 6.12 7.41
CA LEU A 37 -11.00 4.82 6.75
C LEU A 37 -12.40 4.21 6.64
N PHE A 38 -12.76 3.77 5.44
CA PHE A 38 -14.02 3.11 5.16
C PHE A 38 -13.89 1.62 5.49
N GLU A 39 -14.70 1.16 6.44
CA GLU A 39 -14.76 -0.25 6.81
C GLU A 39 -15.72 -0.99 5.87
N GLU A 40 -15.24 -2.04 5.22
CA GLU A 40 -16.09 -2.89 4.38
C GLU A 40 -16.83 -3.95 5.21
N GLU A 41 -18.13 -4.12 4.95
CA GLU A 41 -18.93 -5.20 5.55
C GLU A 41 -18.96 -6.47 4.66
N ASN A 42 -18.49 -6.36 3.42
CA ASN A 42 -18.53 -7.43 2.41
C ASN A 42 -17.42 -7.26 1.35
N PRO A 43 -17.08 -8.32 0.58
CA PRO A 43 -15.98 -8.28 -0.40
C PRO A 43 -16.13 -7.28 -1.56
N ASP A 44 -17.34 -6.73 -1.74
CA ASP A 44 -17.67 -5.75 -2.77
C ASP A 44 -17.93 -4.35 -2.15
N GLY A 45 -17.57 -4.14 -0.87
CA GLY A 45 -17.85 -2.90 -0.12
C GLY A 45 -17.22 -1.65 -0.74
N TRP A 46 -16.17 -1.81 -1.56
CA TRP A 46 -15.59 -0.74 -2.36
C TRP A 46 -16.60 -0.11 -3.35
N LYS A 47 -17.62 -0.85 -3.80
CA LYS A 47 -18.69 -0.31 -4.66
C LYS A 47 -19.54 0.67 -3.89
N ASP A 48 -19.90 0.32 -2.65
CA ASP A 48 -20.62 1.20 -1.75
C ASP A 48 -19.81 2.47 -1.49
N PHE A 49 -18.49 2.38 -1.31
CA PHE A 49 -17.61 3.55 -1.17
C PHE A 49 -17.72 4.50 -2.38
N VAL A 50 -17.72 3.97 -3.61
CA VAL A 50 -17.87 4.76 -4.85
C VAL A 50 -19.27 5.40 -4.93
N GLU A 51 -20.31 4.69 -4.49
CA GLU A 51 -21.67 5.24 -4.42
C GLU A 51 -21.80 6.34 -3.37
N HIS A 52 -21.15 6.22 -2.21
CA HIS A 52 -21.07 7.28 -1.20
C HIS A 52 -20.36 8.52 -1.75
N ALA A 53 -19.26 8.35 -2.48
CA ALA A 53 -18.56 9.46 -3.15
C ALA A 53 -19.50 10.21 -4.11
N LYS A 54 -20.28 9.47 -4.90
CA LYS A 54 -21.28 10.03 -5.82
C LYS A 54 -22.39 10.76 -5.08
N ALA A 55 -22.95 10.15 -4.04
CA ALA A 55 -24.03 10.73 -3.22
C ALA A 55 -23.55 12.00 -2.48
N ALA A 56 -22.29 12.04 -2.08
CA ALA A 56 -21.62 13.19 -1.50
C ALA A 56 -21.34 14.32 -2.49
N GLY A 57 -21.60 14.11 -3.79
CA GLY A 57 -21.34 15.08 -4.85
C GLY A 57 -19.86 15.26 -5.16
N ALA A 58 -19.02 14.26 -4.89
CA ALA A 58 -17.58 14.35 -5.12
C ALA A 58 -17.28 14.57 -6.62
N PRO A 59 -16.42 15.53 -6.98
CA PRO A 59 -16.13 15.86 -8.38
C PRO A 59 -15.27 14.80 -9.09
N PHE A 60 -14.59 13.97 -8.31
CA PHE A 60 -13.75 12.83 -8.72
C PHE A 60 -13.46 11.92 -7.51
N VAL A 61 -12.98 10.72 -7.80
CA VAL A 61 -12.36 9.79 -6.85
C VAL A 61 -10.87 9.69 -7.17
N THR A 62 -10.00 9.82 -6.16
CA THR A 62 -8.58 9.51 -6.28
C THR A 62 -8.40 8.00 -6.32
N MET A 63 -7.46 7.52 -7.12
CA MET A 63 -7.06 6.12 -7.13
C MET A 63 -5.54 6.05 -7.19
N SER A 64 -4.97 5.26 -6.29
CA SER A 64 -3.56 4.91 -6.26
C SER A 64 -3.39 3.40 -6.32
N GLU A 65 -2.24 2.96 -6.81
CA GLU A 65 -1.84 1.57 -6.84
C GLU A 65 -0.36 1.45 -6.50
N VAL A 66 0.02 0.33 -5.89
CA VAL A 66 1.43 -0.03 -5.72
C VAL A 66 1.70 -1.35 -6.42
N VAL A 67 2.65 -1.31 -7.35
CA VAL A 67 3.19 -2.46 -8.05
C VAL A 67 4.53 -2.78 -7.41
N LEU A 68 4.76 -4.05 -7.06
CA LEU A 68 6.07 -4.46 -6.54
C LEU A 68 7.10 -4.45 -7.68
N GLU A 69 8.06 -3.53 -7.64
CA GLU A 69 9.10 -3.48 -8.65
C GLU A 69 10.26 -4.42 -8.31
N LYS A 70 10.96 -4.87 -9.36
CA LYS A 70 12.16 -5.69 -9.18
C LYS A 70 13.25 -4.94 -8.40
N SER A 71 13.34 -3.64 -8.59
CA SER A 71 14.25 -2.75 -7.86
C SER A 71 13.96 -2.73 -6.37
N ASP A 72 12.69 -2.67 -5.98
CA ASP A 72 12.29 -2.59 -4.58
C ASP A 72 12.75 -3.83 -3.81
N VAL A 73 12.52 -5.02 -4.39
CA VAL A 73 12.96 -6.29 -3.80
C VAL A 73 14.49 -6.38 -3.74
N ALA A 74 15.19 -5.91 -4.78
CA ALA A 74 16.65 -5.90 -4.78
C ALA A 74 17.24 -4.99 -3.69
N ILE A 75 16.68 -3.78 -3.53
CA ILE A 75 17.07 -2.83 -2.48
C ILE A 75 16.83 -3.44 -1.11
N LEU A 76 15.66 -4.05 -0.88
CA LEU A 76 15.33 -4.70 0.39
C LEU A 76 16.31 -5.83 0.72
N LEU A 77 16.61 -6.71 -0.24
CA LEU A 77 17.57 -7.81 -0.06
C LEU A 77 18.97 -7.30 0.27
N ASP A 78 19.42 -6.24 -0.40
CA ASP A 78 20.73 -5.66 -0.15
C ASP A 78 20.79 -5.02 1.26
N GLN A 79 19.74 -4.30 1.67
CA GLN A 79 19.66 -3.72 3.01
C GLN A 79 19.66 -4.77 4.13
N ILE A 80 18.90 -5.87 3.97
CA ILE A 80 18.88 -6.97 4.94
C ILE A 80 20.28 -7.59 5.07
N ARG A 81 20.98 -7.80 3.96
CA ARG A 81 22.34 -8.38 3.95
C ARG A 81 23.38 -7.46 4.61
N GLU A 82 23.20 -6.15 4.50
CA GLU A 82 24.10 -5.18 5.15
C GLU A 82 23.91 -5.14 6.66
N GLN A 83 22.70 -5.45 7.15
CA GLN A 83 22.32 -5.26 8.55
C GLN A 83 22.32 -6.55 9.37
N THR A 84 22.25 -7.72 8.72
CA THR A 84 22.11 -9.02 9.41
C THR A 84 23.34 -9.91 9.24
N PHE A 85 23.75 -10.60 10.33
CA PHE A 85 24.80 -11.61 10.26
C PHE A 85 24.28 -12.90 9.58
N PRO A 86 25.13 -13.66 8.85
CA PRO A 86 24.69 -14.73 7.96
C PRO A 86 23.88 -15.89 8.57
N ASP A 87 23.91 -16.07 9.89
CA ASP A 87 23.29 -17.21 10.58
C ASP A 87 21.91 -16.89 11.21
N GLU A 88 21.40 -15.65 11.12
CA GLU A 88 20.18 -15.19 11.82
C GLU A 88 19.26 -14.28 10.96
N ALA A 89 18.98 -14.62 9.70
CA ALA A 89 18.21 -13.75 8.79
C ALA A 89 16.90 -14.36 8.25
N PRO A 90 15.88 -14.63 9.08
CA PRO A 90 14.55 -15.03 8.59
C PRO A 90 13.93 -13.99 7.64
N GLU A 91 14.29 -12.71 7.78
CA GLU A 91 13.86 -11.62 6.88
C GLU A 91 14.37 -11.83 5.45
N LEU A 92 15.51 -12.50 5.27
CA LEU A 92 16.06 -12.81 3.95
C LEU A 92 15.17 -13.80 3.20
N ASP A 93 14.66 -14.83 3.88
CA ASP A 93 13.76 -15.82 3.29
C ASP A 93 12.44 -15.16 2.86
N ASP A 94 11.89 -14.27 3.69
CA ASP A 94 10.67 -13.54 3.38
C ASP A 94 10.89 -12.55 2.21
N ALA A 95 12.02 -11.85 2.17
CA ALA A 95 12.38 -10.97 1.05
C ALA A 95 12.61 -11.74 -0.25
N GLU A 96 13.21 -12.93 -0.20
CA GLU A 96 13.35 -13.81 -1.38
C GLU A 96 11.98 -14.32 -1.86
N TYR A 97 11.03 -14.57 -0.96
CA TYR A 97 9.67 -14.95 -1.31
C TYR A 97 8.95 -13.87 -2.13
N LEU A 98 9.20 -12.59 -1.85
CA LEU A 98 8.62 -11.44 -2.56
C LEU A 98 8.95 -11.40 -4.06
N VAL A 99 10.04 -12.04 -4.49
CA VAL A 99 10.42 -12.15 -5.92
C VAL A 99 9.27 -12.76 -6.76
N ASN A 100 8.46 -13.64 -6.17
CA ASN A 100 7.31 -14.27 -6.84
C ASN A 100 6.16 -13.30 -7.16
N TYR A 101 6.20 -12.08 -6.61
CA TYR A 101 5.14 -11.07 -6.75
C TYR A 101 5.58 -9.84 -7.56
N VAL A 102 6.80 -9.82 -8.08
CA VAL A 102 7.30 -8.74 -8.93
C VAL A 102 6.37 -8.49 -10.12
N GLY A 103 5.99 -7.23 -10.33
CA GLY A 103 5.08 -6.78 -11.37
C GLY A 103 3.59 -6.97 -11.05
N LYS A 104 3.24 -7.50 -9.87
CA LYS A 104 1.85 -7.59 -9.40
C LYS A 104 1.47 -6.34 -8.61
N ILE A 105 0.18 -5.99 -8.64
CA ILE A 105 -0.38 -4.93 -7.80
C ILE A 105 -0.69 -5.53 -6.42
N GLY A 106 -0.06 -4.98 -5.39
CA GLY A 106 -0.21 -5.43 -4.01
C GLY A 106 -1.10 -4.54 -3.15
N TYR A 107 -1.31 -3.29 -3.57
CA TYR A 107 -2.14 -2.33 -2.84
C TYR A 107 -2.93 -1.44 -3.80
N LEU A 108 -4.17 -1.16 -3.43
CA LEU A 108 -5.04 -0.19 -4.08
C LEU A 108 -5.64 0.74 -3.04
N GLN A 109 -5.71 2.03 -3.36
CA GLN A 109 -6.39 3.02 -2.54
C GLN A 109 -7.39 3.79 -3.39
N LEU A 110 -8.61 3.96 -2.89
CA LEU A 110 -9.59 4.91 -3.40
C LEU A 110 -9.80 6.01 -2.37
N GLY A 111 -9.98 7.25 -2.83
CA GLY A 111 -10.22 8.38 -1.95
C GLY A 111 -11.21 9.39 -2.51
N PHE A 112 -11.99 10.04 -1.65
CA PHE A 112 -12.73 11.24 -2.03
C PHE A 112 -12.81 12.24 -0.88
N ALA A 113 -12.81 13.52 -1.23
CA ALA A 113 -12.95 14.59 -0.25
C ALA A 113 -14.43 14.87 0.03
N HIS A 114 -14.80 14.98 1.30
CA HIS A 114 -16.09 15.51 1.71
C HIS A 114 -15.94 16.37 2.97
N GLN A 115 -16.39 17.62 2.89
CA GLN A 115 -16.39 18.57 4.02
C GLN A 115 -15.02 18.74 4.71
N GLY A 116 -13.92 18.68 3.94
CA GLY A 116 -12.56 18.88 4.46
C GLY A 116 -11.91 17.64 5.06
N VAL A 117 -12.57 16.47 4.96
CA VAL A 117 -12.03 15.17 5.36
C VAL A 117 -11.88 14.29 4.12
N MET A 118 -10.81 13.50 4.06
CA MET A 118 -10.66 12.46 3.06
C MET A 118 -11.31 11.18 3.56
N PHE A 119 -12.22 10.62 2.78
CA PHE A 119 -12.69 9.26 2.99
C PHE A 119 -11.82 8.36 2.13
N VAL A 120 -11.29 7.29 2.71
CA VAL A 120 -10.37 6.37 2.04
C VAL A 120 -10.89 4.95 2.14
N PHE A 121 -10.82 4.22 1.04
CA PHE A 121 -10.93 2.78 1.01
C PHE A 121 -9.58 2.23 0.57
N GLU A 122 -9.10 1.18 1.23
CA GLU A 122 -7.86 0.53 0.86
C GLU A 122 -7.98 -0.98 0.89
N VAL A 123 -7.20 -1.63 0.04
CA VAL A 123 -7.10 -3.08 -0.01
C VAL A 123 -5.66 -3.45 -0.36
N ALA A 124 -5.11 -4.34 0.46
CA ALA A 124 -3.79 -4.91 0.29
C ALA A 124 -3.90 -6.42 0.07
N THR A 125 -2.89 -7.01 -0.54
CA THR A 125 -2.67 -8.45 -0.55
C THR A 125 -1.82 -8.87 0.64
N ASP A 126 -1.97 -10.10 1.12
CA ASP A 126 -1.16 -10.65 2.22
C ASP A 126 0.36 -10.46 2.04
N TRP A 127 0.88 -10.57 0.81
CA TRP A 127 2.31 -10.40 0.54
C TRP A 127 2.74 -8.93 0.58
N TYR A 128 1.83 -8.01 0.30
CA TYR A 128 2.11 -6.57 0.37
C TYR A 128 2.21 -6.12 1.82
N ASP A 129 1.34 -6.63 2.70
CA ASP A 129 1.42 -6.37 4.14
C ASP A 129 2.77 -6.84 4.69
N ARG A 130 3.18 -8.07 4.34
CA ARG A 130 4.52 -8.59 4.70
C ARG A 130 5.67 -7.74 4.15
N PHE A 131 5.52 -7.21 2.93
CA PHE A 131 6.51 -6.31 2.37
C PHE A 131 6.62 -5.00 3.17
N GLN A 132 5.50 -4.45 3.63
CA GLN A 132 5.50 -3.29 4.52
C GLN A 132 6.15 -3.61 5.88
N ASP A 133 5.80 -4.75 6.49
CA ASP A 133 6.38 -5.20 7.76
C ASP A 133 7.91 -5.35 7.66
N LEU A 134 8.41 -5.90 6.54
CA LEU A 134 9.85 -6.03 6.28
C LEU A 134 10.53 -4.67 6.10
N LEU A 135 9.89 -3.73 5.39
CA LEU A 135 10.42 -2.37 5.23
C LEU A 135 10.50 -1.63 6.57
N GLU A 136 9.49 -1.78 7.42
CA GLU A 136 9.50 -1.22 8.78
C GLU A 136 10.64 -1.82 9.60
N THR A 137 10.75 -3.15 9.63
CA THR A 137 11.82 -3.88 10.34
C THR A 137 13.22 -3.43 9.90
N VAL A 138 13.47 -3.34 8.59
CA VAL A 138 14.76 -2.89 8.04
C VAL A 138 15.03 -1.42 8.32
N SER A 139 13.99 -0.58 8.34
CA SER A 139 14.12 0.84 8.68
C SER A 139 14.46 1.03 10.16
N GLU A 140 13.86 0.25 11.06
CA GLU A 140 14.18 0.25 12.49
C GLU A 140 15.63 -0.20 12.75
N LEU A 141 16.08 -1.27 12.10
CA LEU A 141 17.44 -1.77 12.21
C LEU A 141 18.48 -0.74 11.71
N GLY A 142 18.19 -0.03 10.62
CA GLY A 142 19.02 1.07 10.12
C GLY A 142 19.03 2.29 11.04
N GLY A 143 17.97 2.53 11.81
CA GLY A 143 17.85 3.62 12.78
C GLY A 143 18.69 3.41 14.05
N ILE A 144 18.94 2.15 14.45
CA ILE A 144 19.69 1.82 15.68
C ILE A 144 21.20 2.15 15.55
N VAL A 145 21.74 2.28 14.34
CA VAL A 145 23.19 2.49 14.12
C VAL A 145 23.60 3.98 14.17
N LEU A 146 22.65 4.92 14.23
CA LEU A 146 22.93 6.36 14.21
C LEU A 146 23.04 7.05 15.58
N ASP A 147 22.88 6.33 16.71
CA ASP A 147 22.87 6.96 18.05
C ASP A 147 24.08 6.64 18.94
N ASP A 148 25.16 6.05 18.40
CA ASP A 148 26.34 5.66 19.21
C ASP A 148 27.66 6.32 18.73
N SER A 149 27.59 7.57 18.27
CA SER A 149 28.80 8.36 17.97
C SER A 149 28.73 9.84 18.36
N ASP A 150 28.03 10.18 19.44
CA ASP A 150 28.27 11.42 20.19
C ASP A 150 28.42 11.09 21.69
N SER A 151 29.52 10.42 22.02
CA SER A 151 30.07 10.40 23.38
C SER A 151 31.60 10.51 23.28
N ASP A 152 32.12 11.54 23.95
CA ASP A 152 33.54 11.82 24.29
C ASP A 152 34.42 12.56 23.25
N GLU A 153 34.36 13.90 23.21
CA GLU A 153 35.28 14.86 23.90
C GLU A 153 35.02 16.33 23.52
#